data_AF-A0A9Q5QZK3-F1
#
_entry.id   AF-A0A9Q5QZK3-F1
#
_cell.length_a   1.000
_cell.length_b   1.000
_cell.length_c   1.000
_cell.angle_alpha   90.00
_cell.angle_beta   90.00
_cell.angle_gamma   90.00
#
_symmetry.space_group_name_H-M   'P 1'
#
loop_
_entity.id
_entity.type
_entity.pdbx_description
1 polymer ?
#
loop_
_entity_poly.entity_id
_entity_poly.type
_entity_poly.pdbx_seq_one_letter_code
_entity_poly.pdbx_strand_id
1 'polypeptide(L)'
;MSTTIPIIPINRYRFFQKIQPLSILVKIVNNSTSGCLQVFSPSGTWSIYLQEGNLVYASRSENIWEPLYRNLQRLSWQNSNLTGINEKLGDFVEQCVQSQTISHPDYLAICWLVNEKHISLVEAGILIEQLALEFLESFFQIDQGSYEFIPQSFLDPLPKFCHLNVNSLVQKYKSEIHFSPEESALDPQNLSPTYTIACASQNIVLLNHIRRLLNQTIFNIIDITDLDVMEVYVIRPDMIILDVTMPKLSSYDIGLLLRKQFSLKDIPIILITKKNNLTNKIITRLVGATACLGKPFNQDELMKVIFENIN
;
A
#
# COMPACT_ATOMS: atom_id res chain seq x y z
N MET A 1 -28.48 -41.29 11.52
CA MET A 1 -27.55 -40.49 10.70
C MET A 1 -26.76 -39.61 11.64
N SER A 2 -25.47 -39.89 11.76
CA SER A 2 -24.56 -39.23 12.72
C SER A 2 -24.22 -37.82 12.23
N THR A 3 -24.48 -36.81 13.05
CA THR A 3 -24.06 -35.42 12.85
C THR A 3 -22.61 -35.28 13.29
N THR A 4 -21.68 -35.34 12.33
CA THR A 4 -20.27 -35.01 12.56
C THR A 4 -20.13 -33.50 12.78
N ILE A 5 -19.76 -33.12 14.00
CA ILE A 5 -19.29 -31.78 14.34
C ILE A 5 -18.04 -31.51 13.49
N PRO A 6 -17.95 -30.38 12.77
CA PRO A 6 -16.75 -30.06 12.02
C PRO A 6 -15.60 -29.81 13.00
N ILE A 7 -14.67 -30.76 13.06
CA ILE A 7 -13.41 -30.62 13.80
C ILE A 7 -12.57 -29.60 13.04
N ILE A 8 -12.49 -28.37 13.57
CA ILE A 8 -11.58 -27.36 13.03
C ILE A 8 -10.15 -27.82 13.40
N PRO A 9 -9.24 -28.01 12.42
CA PRO A 9 -7.87 -28.45 12.72
C PRO A 9 -7.15 -27.39 13.57
N ILE A 10 -6.54 -27.85 14.67
CA ILE A 10 -5.82 -27.06 15.68
C ILE A 10 -4.65 -26.24 15.06
N ASN A 11 -4.20 -26.58 13.85
CA ASN A 11 -3.14 -25.89 13.10
C ASN A 11 -3.42 -24.41 12.73
N ARG A 12 -4.60 -23.86 13.02
CA ARG A 12 -4.90 -22.43 12.82
C ARG A 12 -4.64 -21.55 14.04
N TYR A 13 -4.38 -22.12 15.21
CA TYR A 13 -3.96 -21.34 16.37
C TYR A 13 -2.45 -21.10 16.30
N ARG A 14 -2.05 -19.96 15.73
CA ARG A 14 -0.67 -19.48 15.80
C ARG A 14 -0.49 -18.69 17.09
N PHE A 15 0.40 -19.15 17.97
CA PHE A 15 0.82 -18.41 19.15
C PHE A 15 1.87 -17.38 18.72
N PHE A 16 1.54 -16.09 18.83
CA PHE A 16 2.51 -15.02 18.59
C PHE A 16 3.37 -14.80 19.83
N GLN A 17 4.67 -14.68 19.59
CA GLN A 17 5.68 -14.42 20.61
C GLN A 17 6.50 -13.22 20.20
N LYS A 18 7.23 -12.62 21.14
CA LYS A 18 8.18 -11.57 20.81
C LYS A 18 9.24 -12.10 19.84
N ILE A 19 9.37 -11.49 18.68
CA ILE A 19 10.36 -11.87 17.67
C ILE A 19 11.38 -10.75 17.45
N GLN A 20 12.54 -11.14 16.94
CA GLN A 20 13.61 -10.23 16.54
C GLN A 20 13.91 -10.54 15.07
N PRO A 21 13.24 -9.84 14.13
CA PRO A 21 13.27 -10.21 12.71
C PRO A 21 14.68 -10.27 12.12
N LEU A 22 15.56 -9.34 12.53
CA LEU A 22 16.97 -9.33 12.11
C LEU A 22 17.72 -10.60 12.56
N SER A 23 17.52 -11.05 13.80
CA SER A 23 18.18 -12.25 14.34
C SER A 23 17.72 -13.52 13.61
N ILE A 24 16.43 -13.60 13.28
CA ILE A 24 15.87 -14.72 12.50
C ILE A 24 16.48 -14.74 11.10
N LEU A 25 16.52 -13.57 10.44
CA LEU A 25 17.05 -13.42 9.10
C LEU A 25 18.54 -13.81 9.02
N VAL A 26 19.37 -13.32 9.94
CA VAL A 26 20.80 -13.65 10.00
C VAL A 26 21.02 -15.15 10.25
N LYS A 27 20.23 -15.77 11.14
CA LYS A 27 20.34 -17.20 11.44
C LYS A 27 20.08 -18.07 10.22
N ILE A 28 19.11 -17.69 9.39
CA ILE A 28 18.73 -18.46 8.20
C ILE A 28 19.73 -18.24 7.07
N VAL A 29 20.19 -17.01 6.87
CA VAL A 29 21.22 -16.68 5.86
C VAL A 29 22.54 -17.40 6.13
N ASN A 30 22.99 -17.46 7.39
CA ASN A 30 24.25 -18.11 7.75
C ASN A 30 24.27 -19.62 7.51
N ASN A 31 23.10 -20.25 7.42
CA ASN A 31 22.99 -21.69 7.12
C ASN A 31 22.98 -21.99 5.61
N SER A 32 23.13 -20.97 4.75
CA SER A 32 23.10 -21.10 3.28
C SER A 32 21.86 -21.85 2.76
N THR A 33 20.73 -21.72 3.45
CA THR A 33 19.52 -22.48 3.12
C THR A 33 18.81 -21.92 1.89
N SER A 34 18.25 -22.81 1.08
CA SER A 34 17.31 -22.48 0.00
C SER A 34 15.88 -22.81 0.45
N GLY A 35 14.94 -21.90 0.19
CA GLY A 35 13.54 -22.05 0.59
C GLY A 35 12.85 -20.71 0.85
N CYS A 36 11.73 -20.75 1.55
CA CYS A 36 10.94 -19.59 1.94
C CYS A 36 10.87 -19.48 3.46
N LEU A 37 11.34 -18.36 4.01
CA LEU A 37 11.04 -17.97 5.38
C LEU A 37 9.71 -17.20 5.38
N GLN A 38 8.71 -17.73 6.07
CA GLN A 38 7.46 -17.02 6.32
C GLN A 38 7.41 -16.53 7.76
N VAL A 39 7.07 -15.26 7.94
CA VAL A 39 6.84 -14.63 9.25
C VAL A 39 5.41 -14.14 9.29
N PHE A 40 4.69 -14.53 10.33
CA PHE A 40 3.30 -14.17 10.57
C PHE A 40 3.23 -13.23 11.77
N SER A 41 2.58 -12.09 11.61
CA SER A 41 2.22 -11.19 12.70
C SER A 41 0.71 -10.87 12.62
N PRO A 42 0.16 -10.15 13.61
CA PRO A 42 -1.19 -9.60 13.52
C PRO A 42 -1.40 -8.65 12.33
N SER A 43 -0.33 -7.99 11.86
CA SER A 43 -0.34 -7.02 10.75
C SER A 43 -0.06 -7.65 9.38
N GLY A 44 0.07 -8.97 9.28
CA GLY A 44 0.17 -9.66 8.00
C GLY A 44 1.13 -10.83 7.97
N THR A 45 1.51 -11.22 6.75
CA THR A 45 2.49 -12.28 6.48
C THR A 45 3.61 -11.73 5.61
N TRP A 46 4.85 -11.99 5.98
CA TRP A 46 6.06 -11.67 5.23
C TRP A 46 6.68 -12.97 4.74
N SER A 47 7.05 -13.03 3.47
CA SER A 47 7.69 -14.18 2.84
C SER A 47 9.01 -13.74 2.23
N ILE A 48 10.11 -14.36 2.66
CA ILE A 48 11.47 -14.09 2.18
C ILE A 48 11.96 -15.35 1.48
N TYR A 49 12.25 -15.23 0.19
CA TYR A 49 12.71 -16.32 -0.63
C TYR A 49 14.22 -16.29 -0.78
N LEU A 50 14.85 -17.40 -0.39
CA LEU A 50 16.29 -17.56 -0.33
C LEU A 50 16.75 -18.67 -1.26
N GLN A 51 17.91 -18.46 -1.88
CA GLN A 51 18.64 -19.50 -2.61
C GLN A 51 20.10 -19.43 -2.21
N GLU A 52 20.60 -20.53 -1.64
CA GLU A 52 21.99 -20.66 -1.15
C GLU A 52 22.37 -19.52 -0.18
N GLY A 53 21.42 -19.09 0.66
CA GLY A 53 21.59 -17.99 1.62
C GLY A 53 21.44 -16.57 1.05
N ASN A 54 21.25 -16.40 -0.26
CA ASN A 54 21.00 -15.10 -0.88
C ASN A 54 19.50 -14.84 -1.06
N LEU A 55 19.07 -13.59 -0.89
CA LEU A 55 17.69 -13.17 -1.13
C LEU A 55 17.41 -13.09 -2.62
N VAL A 56 16.44 -13.87 -3.08
CA VAL A 56 15.96 -13.88 -4.46
C VAL A 56 14.75 -12.98 -4.62
N TYR A 57 13.87 -12.97 -3.61
CA TYR A 57 12.69 -12.13 -3.60
C TYR A 57 12.15 -11.99 -2.17
N ALA A 58 11.38 -10.94 -1.93
CA ALA A 58 10.62 -10.78 -0.70
C ALA A 58 9.25 -10.19 -1.02
N SER A 59 8.21 -10.70 -0.34
CA SER A 59 6.82 -10.30 -0.54
C SER A 59 6.07 -10.28 0.78
N ARG A 60 5.04 -9.44 0.87
CA ARG A 60 4.16 -9.35 2.04
C ARG A 60 2.71 -9.56 1.61
N SER A 61 1.86 -10.10 2.48
CA SER A 61 0.46 -10.42 2.14
C SER A 61 -0.40 -9.17 1.89
N GLU A 62 -0.01 -8.03 2.45
CA GLU A 62 -0.71 -6.76 2.30
C GLU A 62 0.06 -5.82 1.37
N ASN A 63 -0.66 -5.02 0.58
CA ASN A 63 -0.06 -3.96 -0.23
C ASN A 63 1.04 -4.47 -1.17
N ILE A 64 0.80 -5.64 -1.79
CA ILE A 64 1.70 -6.35 -2.70
C ILE A 64 2.11 -5.48 -3.91
N TRP A 65 1.16 -4.74 -4.46
CA TRP A 65 1.31 -4.04 -5.73
C TRP A 65 1.93 -2.66 -5.63
N GLU A 66 1.75 -1.97 -4.50
CA GLU A 66 2.11 -0.57 -4.37
C GLU A 66 3.63 -0.33 -4.44
N PRO A 67 4.50 -1.10 -3.74
CA PRO A 67 5.94 -1.01 -3.93
C PRO A 67 6.35 -1.30 -5.38
N LEU A 68 5.70 -2.27 -6.03
CA LEU A 68 5.99 -2.64 -7.41
C LEU A 68 5.68 -1.47 -8.37
N TYR A 69 4.48 -0.90 -8.29
CA TYR A 69 4.10 0.24 -9.13
C TYR A 69 5.00 1.47 -8.88
N ARG A 70 5.30 1.79 -7.62
CA ARG A 70 6.16 2.92 -7.27
C ARG A 70 7.56 2.77 -7.87
N ASN A 71 8.15 1.58 -7.75
CA ASN A 71 9.49 1.34 -8.28
C ASN A 71 9.50 1.21 -9.81
N LEU A 72 8.44 0.68 -10.44
CA LEU A 72 8.29 0.72 -11.89
C LEU A 72 8.15 2.15 -12.43
N GLN A 73 7.44 3.03 -11.72
CA GLN A 73 7.34 4.44 -12.09
C GLN A 73 8.69 5.15 -11.99
N ARG A 74 9.47 4.87 -10.93
CA ARG A 74 10.85 5.37 -10.81
C ARG A 74 11.74 4.89 -11.96
N LEU A 75 11.61 3.62 -12.35
CA LEU A 75 12.33 3.07 -13.51
C LEU A 75 11.84 3.68 -14.83
N SER A 76 10.55 4.03 -14.96
CA SER A 76 10.03 4.67 -16.17
C SER A 76 10.58 6.07 -16.40
N TRP A 77 10.88 6.81 -15.34
CA TRP A 77 11.58 8.10 -15.46
C TRP A 77 12.99 7.97 -16.04
N GLN A 78 13.58 6.78 -15.97
CA GLN A 78 14.89 6.47 -16.55
C GLN A 78 14.77 5.82 -17.94
N ASN A 79 13.59 5.26 -18.29
CA ASN A 79 13.35 4.52 -19.53
C ASN A 79 11.99 4.83 -20.17
N SER A 80 12.00 5.37 -21.38
CA SER A 80 10.79 5.73 -22.16
C SER A 80 9.87 4.54 -22.51
N ASN A 81 10.38 3.30 -22.49
CA ASN A 81 9.64 2.09 -22.83
C ASN A 81 8.60 1.66 -21.79
N LEU A 82 8.61 2.26 -20.60
CA LEU A 82 7.73 1.94 -19.48
C LEU A 82 6.53 2.89 -19.34
N THR A 83 6.34 3.79 -20.31
CA THR A 83 5.20 4.72 -20.33
C THR A 83 3.88 3.95 -20.55
N GLY A 84 2.91 4.12 -19.65
CA GLY A 84 1.61 3.43 -19.70
C GLY A 84 1.64 1.96 -19.22
N ILE A 85 2.74 1.49 -18.62
CA ILE A 85 2.84 0.08 -18.21
C ILE A 85 1.91 -0.29 -17.06
N ASN A 86 1.53 0.70 -16.24
CA ASN A 86 0.60 0.51 -15.13
C ASN A 86 -0.81 0.10 -15.61
N GLU A 87 -1.27 0.61 -16.76
CA GLU A 87 -2.54 0.22 -17.37
C GLU A 87 -2.50 -1.25 -17.83
N LYS A 88 -1.41 -1.64 -18.52
CA LYS A 88 -1.21 -3.02 -18.99
C LYS A 88 -1.03 -4.03 -17.86
N LEU A 89 -0.35 -3.63 -16.78
CA LEU A 89 -0.25 -4.43 -15.57
C LEU A 89 -1.62 -4.59 -14.90
N GLY A 90 -2.46 -3.55 -14.91
CA GLY A 90 -3.85 -3.64 -14.46
C GLY A 90 -4.62 -4.75 -15.17
N ASP A 91 -4.57 -4.78 -16.50
CA ASP A 91 -5.22 -5.82 -17.31
C ASP A 91 -4.67 -7.23 -17.00
N PHE A 92 -3.35 -7.36 -16.84
CA PHE A 92 -2.71 -8.62 -16.45
C PHE A 92 -3.17 -9.10 -15.07
N VAL A 93 -3.30 -8.18 -14.11
CA VAL A 93 -3.77 -8.49 -12.76
C VAL A 93 -5.23 -8.91 -12.77
N GLU A 94 -6.10 -8.24 -13.54
CA GLU A 94 -7.50 -8.63 -13.68
C GLU A 94 -7.64 -10.05 -14.25
N GLN A 95 -6.85 -10.40 -15.27
CA GLN A 95 -6.80 -11.75 -15.82
C GLN A 95 -6.31 -12.78 -14.79
N CYS A 96 -5.29 -12.43 -13.99
CA CYS A 96 -4.78 -13.28 -12.92
C CYS A 96 -5.83 -13.54 -11.83
N VAL A 97 -6.57 -12.52 -11.42
CA VAL A 97 -7.62 -12.61 -10.39
C VAL A 97 -8.80 -13.46 -10.88
N GLN A 98 -9.19 -13.34 -12.15
CA GLN A 98 -10.26 -14.16 -12.74
C GLN A 98 -9.90 -15.65 -12.80
N SER A 99 -8.61 -15.99 -12.91
CA SER A 99 -8.14 -17.37 -12.98
C SER A 99 -8.10 -18.12 -11.63
N GLN A 100 -8.28 -17.44 -10.49
CA GLN A 100 -8.30 -17.98 -9.12
C GLN A 100 -7.11 -18.88 -8.67
N THR A 101 -6.07 -19.06 -9.48
CA THR A 101 -5.01 -20.06 -9.22
C THR A 101 -3.64 -19.49 -8.88
N ILE A 102 -3.50 -18.17 -8.74
CA ILE A 102 -2.18 -17.55 -8.73
C ILE A 102 -1.76 -17.16 -7.31
N SER A 103 -0.84 -17.96 -6.75
CA SER A 103 -0.09 -17.59 -5.55
C SER A 103 1.04 -16.63 -5.94
N HIS A 104 1.14 -15.49 -5.24
CA HIS A 104 2.18 -14.46 -5.40
C HIS A 104 2.21 -13.75 -6.78
N PRO A 105 1.21 -12.88 -7.06
CA PRO A 105 1.04 -12.27 -8.38
C PRO A 105 2.05 -11.15 -8.69
N ASP A 106 2.69 -10.57 -7.67
CA ASP A 106 3.76 -9.58 -7.80
C ASP A 106 5.00 -10.11 -8.52
N TYR A 107 5.51 -11.26 -8.10
CA TYR A 107 6.69 -11.84 -8.75
C TYR A 107 6.40 -12.25 -10.20
N LEU A 108 5.19 -12.74 -10.44
CA LEU A 108 4.73 -13.12 -11.78
C LEU A 108 4.59 -11.90 -12.69
N ALA A 109 4.19 -10.75 -12.15
CA ALA A 109 4.22 -9.50 -12.90
C ALA A 109 5.65 -9.12 -13.30
N ILE A 110 6.64 -9.28 -12.41
CA ILE A 110 8.06 -9.05 -12.77
C ILE A 110 8.50 -10.03 -13.87
N CYS A 111 8.13 -11.31 -13.76
CA CYS A 111 8.41 -12.31 -14.79
C CYS A 111 7.78 -11.93 -16.14
N TRP A 112 6.53 -11.48 -16.13
CA TRP A 112 5.81 -11.04 -17.32
C TRP A 112 6.47 -9.82 -17.96
N LEU A 113 6.86 -8.83 -17.17
CA LEU A 113 7.57 -7.62 -17.65
C LEU A 113 8.87 -7.98 -18.37
N VAL A 114 9.64 -8.93 -17.86
CA VAL A 114 10.85 -9.42 -18.51
C VAL A 114 10.52 -10.20 -19.78
N ASN A 115 9.53 -11.08 -19.73
CA ASN A 115 9.15 -11.93 -20.87
C ASN A 115 8.66 -11.11 -22.07
N GLU A 116 7.84 -10.09 -21.81
CA GLU A 116 7.35 -9.14 -22.82
C GLU A 116 8.39 -8.08 -23.21
N LYS A 117 9.62 -8.18 -22.67
CA LYS A 117 10.75 -7.28 -22.93
C LYS A 117 10.48 -5.82 -22.57
N HIS A 118 9.59 -5.58 -21.61
CA HIS A 118 9.35 -4.27 -21.04
C HIS A 118 10.51 -3.82 -20.13
N ILE A 119 11.14 -4.77 -19.43
CA ILE A 119 12.37 -4.57 -18.67
C ILE A 119 13.39 -5.67 -19.01
N SER A 120 14.67 -5.35 -18.89
CA SER A 120 15.79 -6.30 -18.99
C SER A 120 15.97 -7.11 -17.71
N LEU A 121 16.77 -8.17 -17.78
CA LEU A 121 17.13 -8.99 -16.61
C LEU A 121 17.82 -8.15 -15.52
N VAL A 122 18.66 -7.18 -15.91
CA VAL A 122 19.37 -6.31 -14.99
C VAL A 122 18.41 -5.35 -14.29
N GLU A 123 17.48 -4.75 -15.04
CA GLU A 123 16.45 -3.86 -14.48
C GLU A 123 15.49 -4.60 -13.56
N ALA A 124 15.15 -5.85 -13.86
CA ALA A 124 14.40 -6.72 -12.96
C ALA A 124 15.15 -6.97 -11.65
N GLY A 125 16.47 -7.18 -11.70
CA GLY A 125 17.29 -7.30 -10.50
C GLY A 125 17.29 -6.03 -9.64
N ILE A 126 17.44 -4.86 -10.28
CA ILE A 126 17.37 -3.55 -9.60
C ILE A 126 15.99 -3.34 -8.96
N LEU A 127 14.92 -3.66 -9.69
CA LEU A 127 13.55 -3.57 -9.19
C LEU A 127 13.36 -4.44 -7.94
N ILE A 128 13.80 -5.70 -7.99
CA ILE A 128 13.69 -6.62 -6.85
C ILE A 128 14.52 -6.13 -5.66
N GLU A 129 15.69 -5.55 -5.88
CA GLU A 129 16.50 -4.96 -4.79
C GLU A 129 15.76 -3.82 -4.09
N GLN A 130 15.14 -2.92 -4.86
CA GLN A 130 14.35 -1.81 -4.29
C GLN A 130 13.13 -2.33 -3.51
N LEU A 131 12.43 -3.34 -4.05
CA LEU A 131 11.32 -3.99 -3.36
C LEU A 131 11.77 -4.66 -2.07
N ALA A 132 12.94 -5.29 -2.06
CA ALA A 132 13.50 -5.91 -0.87
C ALA A 132 13.86 -4.88 0.21
N LEU A 133 14.36 -3.70 -0.16
CA LEU A 133 14.63 -2.60 0.79
C LEU A 133 13.35 -2.08 1.44
N GLU A 134 12.31 -1.79 0.65
CA GLU A 134 11.00 -1.37 1.19
C GLU A 134 10.35 -2.48 2.04
N PHE A 135 10.54 -3.74 1.63
CA PHE A 135 10.09 -4.89 2.43
C PHE A 135 10.78 -4.92 3.80
N LEU A 136 12.10 -4.73 3.86
CA LEU A 136 12.86 -4.77 5.12
C LEU A 136 12.39 -3.71 6.12
N GLU A 137 11.98 -2.54 5.64
CA GLU A 137 11.43 -1.48 6.49
C GLU A 137 10.22 -1.98 7.30
N SER A 138 9.24 -2.58 6.62
CA SER A 138 8.08 -3.15 7.29
C SER A 138 8.42 -4.40 8.11
N PHE A 139 9.38 -5.20 7.66
CA PHE A 139 9.77 -6.44 8.31
C PHE A 139 10.47 -6.20 9.65
N PHE A 140 11.28 -5.15 9.77
CA PHE A 140 11.98 -4.84 11.02
C PHE A 140 11.11 -4.18 12.08
N GLN A 141 9.94 -3.67 11.71
CA GLN A 141 8.95 -3.14 12.65
C GLN A 141 8.17 -4.25 13.39
N ILE A 142 8.31 -5.52 12.98
CA ILE A 142 7.59 -6.63 13.60
C ILE A 142 8.18 -6.95 14.97
N ASP A 143 7.39 -6.77 16.02
CA ASP A 143 7.75 -7.04 17.41
C ASP A 143 7.16 -8.36 17.94
N GLN A 144 6.03 -8.80 17.37
CA GLN A 144 5.26 -9.97 17.78
C GLN A 144 4.90 -10.84 16.56
N GLY A 145 5.15 -12.14 16.65
CA GLY A 145 4.82 -13.04 15.57
C GLY A 145 5.24 -14.49 15.77
N SER A 146 5.11 -15.27 14.70
CA SER A 146 5.63 -16.64 14.57
C SER A 146 6.29 -16.77 13.21
N TYR A 147 7.22 -17.70 13.04
CA TYR A 147 7.87 -17.91 11.75
C TYR A 147 8.03 -19.39 11.45
N GLU A 148 8.02 -19.73 10.17
CA GLU A 148 8.28 -21.06 9.67
C GLU A 148 9.20 -21.00 8.45
N PHE A 149 9.96 -22.06 8.24
CA PHE A 149 10.83 -22.19 7.07
C PHE A 149 10.32 -23.35 6.21
N ILE A 150 10.07 -23.05 4.93
CA ILE A 150 9.52 -23.97 3.95
C ILE A 150 10.63 -24.25 2.92
N PRO A 151 11.18 -25.48 2.87
CA PRO A 151 12.29 -25.79 1.96
C PRO A 151 11.93 -25.72 0.47
N GLN A 152 10.67 -26.00 0.11
CA GLN A 152 10.16 -25.90 -1.27
C GLN A 152 9.48 -24.55 -1.46
N SER A 153 9.92 -23.81 -2.48
CA SER A 153 9.43 -22.47 -2.78
C SER A 153 8.59 -22.47 -4.06
N PHE A 154 7.56 -21.63 -4.11
CA PHE A 154 6.83 -21.37 -5.35
C PHE A 154 7.74 -20.78 -6.45
N LEU A 155 8.88 -20.19 -6.07
CA LEU A 155 9.88 -19.66 -7.00
C LEU A 155 10.77 -20.74 -7.62
N ASP A 156 10.77 -21.97 -7.11
CA ASP A 156 11.63 -23.04 -7.61
C ASP A 156 11.52 -23.24 -9.14
N PRO A 157 10.32 -23.27 -9.76
CA PRO A 157 10.19 -23.36 -11.22
C PRO A 157 10.35 -22.02 -11.97
N LEU A 158 10.41 -20.87 -11.28
CA LEU A 158 10.41 -19.55 -11.91
C LEU A 158 11.84 -19.01 -12.16
N PRO A 159 12.04 -18.11 -13.13
CA PRO A 159 13.35 -17.49 -13.37
C PRO A 159 13.76 -16.63 -12.17
N LYS A 160 15.05 -16.65 -11.81
CA LYS A 160 15.63 -15.82 -10.74
C LYS A 160 16.42 -14.69 -11.37
N PHE A 161 16.04 -13.45 -11.08
CA PHE A 161 16.64 -12.26 -11.71
C PHE A 161 17.80 -11.67 -10.91
N CYS A 162 17.91 -11.97 -9.62
CA CYS A 162 18.99 -11.51 -8.76
C CYS A 162 19.25 -12.44 -7.58
N HIS A 163 20.44 -12.33 -7.00
CA HIS A 163 20.83 -12.95 -5.74
C HIS A 163 21.44 -11.88 -4.86
N LEU A 164 20.63 -11.36 -3.93
CA LEU A 164 20.98 -10.22 -3.09
C LEU A 164 21.60 -10.69 -1.79
N ASN A 165 22.79 -10.15 -1.47
CA ASN A 165 23.41 -10.41 -0.19
C ASN A 165 22.64 -9.68 0.91
N VAL A 166 22.05 -10.44 1.83
CA VAL A 166 21.20 -9.86 2.88
C VAL A 166 21.97 -8.92 3.80
N ASN A 167 23.24 -9.20 4.12
CA ASN A 167 24.04 -8.31 4.96
C ASN A 167 24.28 -6.97 4.28
N SER A 168 24.60 -6.98 2.99
CA SER A 168 24.73 -5.76 2.19
C SER A 168 23.40 -4.98 2.11
N LEU A 169 22.28 -5.68 1.98
CA LEU A 169 20.95 -5.07 1.91
C LEU A 169 20.54 -4.43 3.25
N VAL A 170 20.84 -5.08 4.38
CA VAL A 170 20.66 -4.52 5.73
C VAL A 170 21.57 -3.32 5.97
N GLN A 171 22.82 -3.36 5.51
CA GLN A 171 23.72 -2.22 5.60
C GLN A 171 23.20 -1.04 4.78
N LYS A 172 22.74 -1.29 3.55
CA LYS A 172 22.15 -0.30 2.66
C LYS A 172 20.91 0.35 3.28
N TYR A 173 20.01 -0.46 3.81
CA TYR A 173 18.85 0.00 4.59
C TYR A 173 19.27 0.90 5.77
N LYS A 174 20.26 0.49 6.56
CA LYS A 174 20.78 1.30 7.67
C LYS A 174 21.41 2.61 7.20
N SER A 175 22.12 2.61 6.07
CA SER A 175 22.71 3.84 5.51
C SER A 175 21.67 4.77 4.90
N GLU A 176 20.59 4.24 4.32
CA GLU A 176 19.48 5.03 3.78
C GLU A 176 18.64 5.64 4.91
N ILE A 177 18.54 4.97 6.07
CA ILE A 177 17.97 5.54 7.30
C ILE A 177 18.92 6.53 8.01
N HIS A 178 20.24 6.36 7.89
CA HIS A 178 21.23 7.30 8.43
C HIS A 178 21.58 8.46 7.50
N PHE A 179 20.91 8.58 6.35
CA PHE A 179 20.89 9.79 5.52
C PHE A 179 19.67 10.68 5.86
N SER A 180 19.41 10.87 7.15
CA SER A 180 18.74 12.05 7.67
C SER A 180 19.81 12.99 8.24
N PRO A 181 20.04 14.18 7.66
CA PRO A 181 20.83 15.19 8.35
C PRO A 181 20.02 15.70 9.54
N GLU A 182 20.60 15.51 10.73
CA GLU A 182 20.43 16.32 11.93
C GLU A 182 19.21 16.06 12.84
N GLU A 183 19.41 15.16 13.81
CA GLU A 183 19.00 15.43 15.19
C GLU A 183 20.19 16.07 15.94
N SER A 184 20.12 17.37 16.25
CA SER A 184 20.71 17.92 17.48
C SER A 184 20.24 19.36 17.74
N ALA A 185 19.07 19.52 18.34
CA ALA A 185 18.78 20.49 19.41
C ALA A 185 17.28 20.44 19.72
N LEU A 186 16.95 20.31 21.00
CA LEU A 186 15.60 20.45 21.52
C LEU A 186 15.06 21.85 21.20
N ASP A 187 14.05 21.93 20.33
CA ASP A 187 13.21 23.13 20.17
C ASP A 187 11.74 22.71 19.86
N PRO A 188 10.73 23.07 20.67
CA PRO A 188 9.43 22.40 20.66
C PRO A 188 8.37 23.01 19.72
N GLN A 189 8.70 23.40 18.47
CA GLN A 189 7.71 24.00 17.54
C GLN A 189 7.82 23.65 16.04
N ASN A 190 8.28 22.44 15.65
CA ASN A 190 8.14 21.99 14.26
C ASN A 190 7.19 20.79 14.14
N LEU A 191 5.90 21.07 13.92
CA LEU A 191 4.93 20.07 13.49
C LEU A 191 5.12 19.82 11.98
N SER A 192 5.67 18.66 11.62
CA SER A 192 5.51 18.10 10.28
C SER A 192 4.04 17.70 10.06
N PRO A 193 3.47 17.88 8.85
CA PRO A 193 2.07 17.57 8.60
C PRO A 193 1.80 16.10 8.93
N THR A 194 0.89 15.90 9.88
CA THR A 194 0.63 14.63 10.57
C THR A 194 -0.38 13.77 9.80
N TYR A 195 -1.17 14.37 8.90
CA TYR A 195 -2.25 13.69 8.20
C TYR A 195 -2.30 14.04 6.70
N THR A 196 -2.53 13.04 5.86
CA THR A 196 -2.70 13.20 4.40
C THR A 196 -4.18 13.22 4.03
N ILE A 197 -4.63 14.29 3.38
CA ILE A 197 -6.02 14.47 2.93
C ILE A 197 -6.06 14.50 1.40
N ALA A 198 -6.80 13.57 0.80
CA ALA A 198 -7.05 13.57 -0.65
C ALA A 198 -8.34 14.35 -0.97
N CYS A 199 -8.25 15.37 -1.81
CA CYS A 199 -9.36 16.21 -2.25
C CYS A 199 -9.72 15.91 -3.71
N ALA A 200 -10.87 15.31 -3.95
CA ALA A 200 -11.32 14.91 -5.28
C ALA A 200 -12.39 15.85 -5.86
N SER A 201 -12.03 16.62 -6.91
CA SER A 201 -12.96 17.50 -7.64
C SER A 201 -12.40 18.00 -8.98
N GLN A 202 -13.23 18.07 -10.03
CA GLN A 202 -12.96 18.79 -11.28
C GLN A 202 -13.11 20.31 -11.11
N ASN A 203 -13.66 20.78 -9.99
CA ASN A 203 -13.77 22.20 -9.70
C ASN A 203 -12.51 22.70 -9.01
N ILE A 204 -11.57 23.21 -9.80
CA ILE A 204 -10.30 23.75 -9.31
C ILE A 204 -10.46 24.91 -8.31
N VAL A 205 -11.56 25.66 -8.39
CA VAL A 205 -11.87 26.74 -7.44
C VAL A 205 -12.20 26.14 -6.07
N LEU A 206 -12.90 25.00 -6.03
CA LEU A 206 -13.17 24.28 -4.78
C LEU A 206 -11.88 23.72 -4.17
N LEU A 207 -11.01 23.10 -4.97
CA LEU A 207 -9.73 22.55 -4.50
C LEU A 207 -8.85 23.66 -3.89
N ASN A 208 -8.69 24.78 -4.60
CA ASN A 208 -7.97 25.95 -4.10
C ASN A 208 -8.63 26.54 -2.84
N HIS A 209 -9.95 26.52 -2.77
CA HIS A 209 -10.67 26.98 -1.59
C HIS A 209 -10.39 26.09 -0.38
N ILE A 210 -10.52 24.76 -0.51
CA ILE A 210 -10.21 23.79 0.55
C ILE A 210 -8.76 23.94 1.00
N ARG A 211 -7.81 23.98 0.05
CA ARG A 211 -6.38 24.13 0.31
C ARG A 211 -6.04 25.39 1.11
N ARG A 212 -6.79 26.47 0.92
CA ARG A 212 -6.62 27.72 1.68
C ARG A 212 -7.21 27.63 3.09
N LEU A 213 -8.26 26.85 3.29
CA LEU A 213 -8.91 26.68 4.59
C LEU A 213 -8.14 25.68 5.48
N LEU A 214 -7.44 24.72 4.88
CA LEU A 214 -6.66 23.71 5.60
C LEU A 214 -5.25 24.21 5.94
N ASN A 215 -4.83 23.97 7.18
CA ASN A 215 -3.51 24.33 7.65
C ASN A 215 -2.44 23.35 7.11
N GLN A 216 -1.54 23.84 6.27
CA GLN A 216 -0.48 23.05 5.63
C GLN A 216 0.61 22.58 6.60
N THR A 217 0.64 23.07 7.84
CA THR A 217 1.55 22.55 8.88
C THR A 217 1.04 21.26 9.52
N ILE A 218 -0.26 20.95 9.38
CA ILE A 218 -0.91 19.77 10.00
C ILE A 218 -1.35 18.78 8.93
N PHE A 219 -1.79 19.27 7.76
CA PHE A 219 -2.32 18.44 6.68
C PHE A 219 -1.44 18.50 5.44
N ASN A 220 -1.06 17.34 4.91
CA ASN A 220 -0.58 17.19 3.56
C ASN A 220 -1.79 17.03 2.62
N ILE A 221 -1.96 17.96 1.68
CA ILE A 221 -3.16 18.03 0.84
C ILE A 221 -2.81 17.58 -0.58
N ILE A 222 -3.51 16.56 -1.07
CA ILE A 222 -3.33 16.02 -2.41
C ILE A 222 -4.61 16.23 -3.22
N ASP A 223 -4.49 16.94 -4.33
CA ASP A 223 -5.61 17.29 -5.19
C ASP A 223 -5.77 16.26 -6.32
N ILE A 224 -6.97 15.69 -6.45
CA ILE A 224 -7.33 14.69 -7.46
C ILE A 224 -8.38 15.30 -8.38
N THR A 225 -7.97 15.68 -9.59
CA THR A 225 -8.85 16.40 -10.52
C THR A 225 -9.74 15.49 -11.35
N ASP A 226 -9.29 14.28 -11.66
CA ASP A 226 -10.13 13.23 -12.23
C ASP A 226 -10.05 12.04 -11.28
N LEU A 227 -11.20 11.58 -10.80
CA LEU A 227 -11.19 10.61 -9.73
C LEU A 227 -10.86 9.23 -10.28
N ASP A 228 -9.58 8.90 -10.20
CA ASP A 228 -9.11 7.55 -10.33
C ASP A 228 -9.04 6.90 -8.93
N VAL A 229 -9.86 5.87 -8.73
CA VAL A 229 -9.85 5.08 -7.48
C VAL A 229 -8.46 4.50 -7.21
N MET A 230 -7.67 4.25 -8.26
CA MET A 230 -6.30 3.80 -8.16
C MET A 230 -5.36 4.90 -7.65
N GLU A 231 -5.56 6.16 -8.05
CA GLU A 231 -4.78 7.28 -7.53
C GLU A 231 -5.05 7.45 -6.01
N VAL A 232 -6.31 7.37 -5.59
CA VAL A 232 -6.69 7.38 -4.16
C VAL A 232 -6.09 6.18 -3.41
N TYR A 233 -6.08 5.00 -4.04
CA TYR A 233 -5.49 3.79 -3.47
C TYR A 233 -3.98 3.96 -3.23
N VAL A 234 -3.27 4.55 -4.18
CA VAL A 234 -1.82 4.79 -4.10
C VAL A 234 -1.47 5.84 -3.04
N ILE A 235 -2.30 6.88 -2.91
CA ILE A 235 -2.05 7.97 -1.96
C ILE A 235 -2.20 7.51 -0.50
N ARG A 236 -3.06 6.52 -0.22
CA ARG A 236 -3.48 6.13 1.15
C ARG A 236 -3.78 7.33 2.05
N PRO A 237 -4.76 8.16 1.67
CA PRO A 237 -5.09 9.30 2.50
C PRO A 237 -5.69 8.84 3.84
N ASP A 238 -5.39 9.56 4.90
CA ASP A 238 -6.07 9.41 6.19
C ASP A 238 -7.54 9.86 6.10
N MET A 239 -7.88 10.65 5.07
CA MET A 239 -9.23 11.10 4.78
C MET A 239 -9.43 11.51 3.32
N ILE A 240 -10.61 11.21 2.76
CA ILE A 240 -11.00 11.63 1.42
C ILE A 240 -12.08 12.72 1.51
N ILE A 241 -11.85 13.86 0.87
CA ILE A 241 -12.85 14.89 0.64
C ILE A 241 -13.32 14.79 -0.81
N LEU A 242 -14.57 14.43 -1.03
CA LEU A 242 -15.12 14.15 -2.36
C LEU A 242 -16.21 15.15 -2.74
N ASP A 243 -16.05 15.84 -3.86
CA ASP A 243 -17.09 16.70 -4.43
C ASP A 243 -18.18 15.87 -5.13
N VAL A 244 -19.43 15.96 -4.66
CA VAL A 244 -20.53 15.20 -5.27
C VAL A 244 -21.14 15.87 -6.50
N THR A 245 -20.70 17.07 -6.85
CA THR A 245 -21.22 17.84 -7.99
C THR A 245 -20.52 17.55 -9.32
N MET A 246 -19.76 16.46 -9.38
CA MET A 246 -19.00 16.01 -10.54
C MET A 246 -19.92 15.51 -11.67
N PRO A 247 -19.73 15.96 -12.93
CA PRO A 247 -20.66 15.66 -14.04
C PRO A 247 -20.47 14.28 -14.69
N LYS A 248 -19.29 13.64 -14.57
CA LYS A 248 -18.96 12.41 -15.32
C LYS A 248 -19.28 11.10 -14.60
N LEU A 249 -19.33 11.11 -13.27
CA LEU A 249 -19.58 9.95 -12.42
C LEU A 249 -20.57 10.38 -11.36
N SER A 250 -21.63 9.59 -11.12
CA SER A 250 -22.49 9.82 -9.98
C SER A 250 -21.64 9.65 -8.72
N SER A 251 -21.69 10.63 -7.82
CA SER A 251 -21.03 10.56 -6.51
C SER A 251 -21.38 9.32 -5.69
N TYR A 252 -22.54 8.72 -6.01
CA TYR A 252 -22.98 7.42 -5.54
C TYR A 252 -22.09 6.27 -6.01
N ASP A 253 -21.81 6.20 -7.30
CA ASP A 253 -20.99 5.13 -7.89
C ASP A 253 -19.56 5.20 -7.38
N ILE A 254 -19.05 6.42 -7.20
CA ILE A 254 -17.70 6.68 -6.69
C ILE A 254 -17.52 6.14 -5.27
N GLY A 255 -18.37 6.53 -4.32
CA GLY A 255 -18.16 6.07 -2.95
C GLY A 255 -18.43 4.57 -2.80
N LEU A 256 -19.33 4.00 -3.61
CA LEU A 256 -19.46 2.55 -3.71
C LEU A 256 -18.21 1.88 -4.26
N LEU A 257 -17.57 2.44 -5.28
CA LEU A 257 -16.30 1.93 -5.82
C LEU A 257 -15.19 2.01 -4.77
N LEU A 258 -15.06 3.12 -4.06
CA LEU A 258 -14.10 3.29 -2.96
C LEU A 258 -14.37 2.26 -1.84
N ARG A 259 -15.64 2.06 -1.45
CA ARG A 259 -16.01 1.10 -0.40
C ARG A 259 -15.90 -0.36 -0.81
N LYS A 260 -15.91 -0.67 -2.10
CA LYS A 260 -15.63 -2.01 -2.64
C LYS A 260 -14.15 -2.39 -2.53
N GLN A 261 -13.25 -1.41 -2.41
CA GLN A 261 -11.82 -1.65 -2.19
C GLN A 261 -11.56 -1.89 -0.71
N PHE A 262 -11.05 -3.09 -0.37
CA PHE A 262 -10.82 -3.50 1.02
C PHE A 262 -9.94 -2.50 1.79
N SER A 263 -8.90 -1.98 1.14
CA SER A 263 -7.94 -1.02 1.72
C SER A 263 -8.48 0.40 1.91
N LEU A 264 -9.60 0.75 1.27
CA LEU A 264 -10.21 2.08 1.35
C LEU A 264 -11.54 2.05 2.12
N LYS A 265 -11.99 0.86 2.54
CA LYS A 265 -13.28 0.65 3.19
C LYS A 265 -13.41 1.44 4.49
N ASP A 266 -12.33 1.55 5.25
CA ASP A 266 -12.32 2.19 6.57
C ASP A 266 -11.84 3.64 6.54
N ILE A 267 -11.36 4.13 5.39
CA ILE A 267 -10.93 5.53 5.25
C ILE A 267 -12.15 6.45 5.35
N PRO A 268 -12.13 7.50 6.19
CA PRO A 268 -13.24 8.42 6.30
C PRO A 268 -13.44 9.21 5.01
N ILE A 269 -14.68 9.26 4.54
CA ILE A 269 -15.07 10.03 3.34
C ILE A 269 -15.98 11.18 3.77
N ILE A 270 -15.57 12.42 3.48
CA ILE A 270 -16.38 13.63 3.62
C ILE A 270 -16.92 14.03 2.25
N LEU A 271 -18.23 14.06 2.09
CA LEU A 271 -18.87 14.54 0.85
C LEU A 271 -19.06 16.06 0.88
N ILE A 272 -18.62 16.75 -0.17
CA ILE A 272 -18.92 18.17 -0.38
C ILE A 272 -20.12 18.30 -1.32
N THR A 273 -21.24 18.82 -0.81
CA THR A 273 -22.55 18.81 -1.50
C THR A 273 -23.12 20.21 -1.76
N LYS A 274 -24.15 20.32 -2.61
CA LYS A 274 -24.93 21.57 -2.71
C LYS A 274 -25.76 21.76 -1.43
N LYS A 275 -26.03 23.02 -1.05
CA LYS A 275 -26.80 23.37 0.16
C LYS A 275 -28.21 22.76 0.13
N ASN A 276 -28.42 21.60 0.77
CA ASN A 276 -29.76 21.06 1.09
C ASN A 276 -29.69 19.93 2.15
N ASN A 277 -30.01 20.23 3.41
CA ASN A 277 -29.69 19.37 4.56
C ASN A 277 -30.39 18.00 4.58
N LEU A 278 -31.61 17.88 4.04
CA LEU A 278 -32.37 16.61 4.06
C LEU A 278 -31.88 15.61 3.00
N THR A 279 -31.57 16.08 1.80
CA THR A 279 -31.05 15.25 0.70
C THR A 279 -29.63 14.75 0.99
N ASN A 280 -28.84 15.56 1.70
CA ASN A 280 -27.45 15.26 2.02
C ASN A 280 -27.30 14.04 2.95
N LYS A 281 -28.11 13.91 4.00
CA LYS A 281 -28.04 12.75 4.91
C LYS A 281 -28.35 11.43 4.21
N ILE A 282 -29.30 11.45 3.27
CA ILE A 282 -29.67 10.27 2.49
C ILE A 282 -28.52 9.87 1.56
N ILE A 283 -27.93 10.84 0.85
CA ILE A 283 -26.78 10.60 -0.04
C ILE A 283 -25.57 10.06 0.75
N THR A 284 -25.21 10.69 1.87
CA THR A 284 -24.10 10.23 2.73
C THR A 284 -24.25 8.76 3.14
N ARG A 285 -25.46 8.37 3.57
CA ARG A 285 -25.75 6.99 3.96
C ARG A 285 -25.72 6.02 2.79
N LEU A 286 -26.23 6.42 1.63
CA LEU A 286 -26.24 5.60 0.41
C LEU A 286 -24.84 5.35 -0.15
N VAL A 287 -23.96 6.35 -0.06
CA VAL A 287 -22.57 6.29 -0.54
C VAL A 287 -21.65 5.54 0.44
N GLY A 288 -22.07 5.36 1.70
CA GLY A 288 -21.21 4.84 2.77
C GLY A 288 -20.15 5.86 3.23
N ALA A 289 -20.44 7.15 3.06
CA ALA A 289 -19.57 8.23 3.50
C ALA A 289 -19.73 8.48 5.01
N THR A 290 -18.67 9.00 5.63
CA THR A 290 -18.61 9.26 7.07
C THR A 290 -19.38 10.53 7.43
N ALA A 291 -19.21 11.58 6.63
CA ALA A 291 -19.88 12.86 6.83
C ALA A 291 -20.17 13.58 5.50
N CYS A 292 -20.94 14.66 5.57
CA CYS A 292 -21.13 15.58 4.45
C CYS A 292 -21.09 17.03 4.92
N LEU A 293 -20.56 17.91 4.06
CA LEU A 293 -20.46 19.34 4.24
C LEU A 293 -21.10 20.06 3.04
N GLY A 294 -22.03 20.97 3.31
CA GLY A 294 -22.74 21.71 2.27
C GLY A 294 -21.98 22.97 1.83
N LYS A 295 -21.88 23.21 0.52
CA LYS A 295 -21.37 24.47 -0.05
C LYS A 295 -22.39 25.60 0.13
N PRO A 296 -21.99 26.84 0.45
CA PRO A 296 -20.65 27.24 0.88
C PRO A 296 -20.39 26.84 2.33
N PHE A 297 -19.13 26.59 2.67
CA PHE A 297 -18.66 26.29 4.03
C PHE A 297 -17.48 27.19 4.40
N ASN A 298 -17.23 27.38 5.70
CA ASN A 298 -16.09 28.13 6.20
C ASN A 298 -15.00 27.22 6.80
N GLN A 299 -13.90 27.81 7.27
CA GLN A 299 -12.77 27.06 7.85
C GLN A 299 -13.19 26.27 9.09
N ASP A 300 -13.91 26.89 10.02
CA ASP A 300 -14.32 26.25 11.28
C ASP A 300 -15.22 25.04 11.03
N GLU A 301 -16.17 25.15 10.09
CA GLU A 301 -17.04 24.06 9.67
C GLU A 301 -16.25 22.91 9.03
N LEU A 302 -15.30 23.21 8.16
CA LEU A 302 -14.45 22.19 7.51
C LEU A 302 -13.56 21.48 8.53
N MET A 303 -12.85 22.23 9.36
CA MET A 303 -11.93 21.71 10.37
C MET A 303 -12.66 20.87 11.42
N LYS A 304 -13.85 21.30 11.84
CA LYS A 304 -14.70 20.53 12.76
C LYS A 304 -15.04 19.16 12.19
N VAL A 305 -15.52 19.09 10.94
CA VAL A 305 -15.87 17.81 10.32
C VAL A 305 -14.63 16.94 10.14
N ILE A 306 -13.47 17.50 9.81
CA ILE A 306 -12.23 16.72 9.69
C ILE A 306 -11.84 16.13 11.06
N PHE A 307 -11.70 16.94 12.10
CA PHE A 307 -11.24 16.45 13.41
C PHE A 307 -12.23 15.50 14.09
N GLU A 308 -13.54 15.61 13.84
CA GLU A 308 -14.52 14.67 14.35
C GLU A 308 -14.46 13.28 13.67
N ASN A 309 -13.81 13.18 12.50
CA ASN A 309 -13.88 11.99 11.65
C ASN A 309 -12.53 11.44 11.18
N ILE A 310 -11.41 12.13 11.47
CA ILE A 310 -10.06 11.64 11.20
C ILE A 310 -9.60 10.79 12.40
N ASN A 311 -9.04 9.61 12.12
CA ASN A 311 -8.62 8.65 13.16
C ASN A 311 -7.19 8.93 13.64
#